data_AF-A0A330LBY2-F1
#
_entry.id   AF-A0A330LBY2-F1
#
_cell.length_a   1.000
_cell.length_b   1.000
_cell.length_c   1.000
_cell.angle_alpha   90.00
_cell.angle_beta   90.00
_cell.angle_gamma   90.00
#
_symmetry.space_group_name_H-M   'P 1'
#
loop_
_entity.id
_entity.type
_entity.pdbx_description
1 polymer ?
#
loop_
_entity_poly.entity_id
_entity_poly.type
_entity_poly.pdbx_seq_one_letter_code
_entity_poly.pdbx_strand_id
1 'polypeptide(L)'
;MIRIGIRMAVFILFCATPALAIESHPSPEQVRAALDEGKAAAGLGRAPDTFYARFGASDELHPSGFLITKLGALSVLATHMGFRGLQPAEADVVQSLETKTMLVSTVIFGDTPAFAQESYIVFDQAGKTVKPVTVRFDGQANRSAAWPDRPRFKAKVVAWFNYNEFDPRAKTTITVFPASGGAESFVLDFAEIP
;
A
#
# COMPACT_ATOMS: atom_id res chain seq x y z
N MET A 1 -24.75 -60.27 -18.51
CA MET A 1 -24.54 -59.47 -17.28
C MET A 1 -23.25 -58.69 -17.44
N ILE A 2 -23.32 -57.40 -17.76
CA ILE A 2 -22.15 -56.54 -18.00
C ILE A 2 -22.09 -55.50 -16.87
N ARG A 3 -21.04 -55.53 -16.06
CA ARG A 3 -20.76 -54.52 -15.03
C ARG A 3 -19.84 -53.45 -15.63
N ILE A 4 -20.39 -52.26 -15.86
CA ILE A 4 -19.62 -51.07 -16.25
C ILE A 4 -19.08 -50.44 -14.96
N GLY A 5 -17.77 -50.51 -14.77
CA GLY A 5 -17.07 -49.84 -13.67
C GLY A 5 -16.79 -48.39 -14.03
N ILE A 6 -17.48 -47.46 -13.38
CA ILE A 6 -17.22 -46.02 -13.51
C ILE A 6 -16.04 -45.68 -12.61
N ARG A 7 -14.88 -45.36 -13.21
CA ARG A 7 -13.75 -44.74 -12.50
C ARG A 7 -14.00 -43.24 -12.43
N MET A 8 -14.37 -42.77 -11.24
CA MET A 8 -14.54 -41.34 -10.96
C MET A 8 -13.16 -40.74 -10.70
N ALA A 9 -12.66 -39.93 -11.63
CA ALA A 9 -11.46 -39.14 -11.44
C ALA A 9 -11.82 -37.91 -10.59
N VAL A 10 -11.18 -37.78 -9.43
CA VAL A 10 -11.31 -36.61 -8.56
C VAL A 10 -10.33 -35.54 -9.07
N PHE A 11 -10.88 -34.46 -9.62
CA PHE A 11 -10.12 -33.24 -9.92
C PHE A 11 -10.04 -32.41 -8.63
N ILE A 12 -8.86 -32.30 -8.01
CA ILE A 12 -8.62 -31.36 -6.91
C ILE A 12 -8.31 -30.01 -7.56
N LEU A 13 -9.30 -29.12 -7.55
CA LEU A 13 -9.14 -27.72 -7.96
C LEU A 13 -8.46 -26.96 -6.80
N PHE A 14 -7.16 -26.70 -6.90
CA PHE A 14 -6.48 -25.76 -6.01
C PHE A 14 -6.87 -24.33 -6.43
N CYS A 15 -7.95 -23.80 -5.86
CA CYS A 15 -8.22 -22.37 -5.91
C CYS A 15 -7.22 -21.67 -4.97
N ALA A 16 -6.16 -21.11 -5.54
CA ALA A 16 -5.36 -20.10 -4.85
C ALA A 16 -6.27 -18.89 -4.58
N THR A 17 -6.79 -18.77 -3.37
CA THR A 17 -7.51 -17.58 -2.94
C THR A 17 -6.53 -16.41 -2.92
N PRO A 18 -6.83 -15.26 -3.56
CA PRO A 18 -6.05 -14.07 -3.30
C PRO A 18 -6.08 -13.80 -1.80
N ALA A 19 -4.92 -13.51 -1.21
CA ALA A 19 -4.87 -13.13 0.18
C ALA A 19 -5.58 -11.78 0.32
N LEU A 20 -6.82 -11.82 0.80
CA LEU A 20 -7.58 -10.65 1.17
C LEU A 20 -7.24 -10.33 2.63
N ALA A 21 -6.18 -9.55 2.81
CA ALA A 21 -5.76 -8.81 4.00
C ALA A 21 -4.29 -8.44 3.84
N ILE A 22 -3.88 -7.35 4.50
CA ILE A 22 -2.48 -6.93 4.54
C ILE A 22 -1.64 -8.02 5.22
N GLU A 23 -0.84 -8.75 4.44
CA GLU A 23 -0.09 -9.89 4.97
C GLU A 23 1.22 -9.46 5.65
N SER A 24 1.28 -9.68 6.97
CA SER A 24 2.46 -9.38 7.78
C SER A 24 3.53 -10.47 7.68
N HIS A 25 3.14 -11.71 7.39
CA HIS A 25 4.03 -12.86 7.24
C HIS A 25 3.66 -13.68 5.98
N PRO A 26 4.02 -13.17 4.78
CA PRO A 26 3.65 -13.83 3.54
C PRO A 26 4.17 -15.26 3.44
N SER A 27 3.31 -16.19 3.00
CA SER A 27 3.72 -17.56 2.70
C SER A 27 4.64 -17.60 1.47
N PRO A 28 5.46 -18.65 1.30
CA PRO A 28 6.30 -18.80 0.12
C PRO A 28 5.54 -18.75 -1.21
N GLU A 29 4.29 -19.21 -1.22
CA GLU A 29 3.43 -19.16 -2.40
C GLU A 29 3.02 -17.72 -2.74
N GLN A 30 2.62 -16.92 -1.76
CA GLN A 30 2.29 -15.50 -1.93
C GLN A 30 3.52 -14.69 -2.37
N VAL A 31 4.68 -14.96 -1.79
CA VAL A 31 5.95 -14.33 -2.18
C VAL A 31 6.26 -14.60 -3.65
N ARG A 32 6.15 -15.87 -4.09
CA ARG A 32 6.38 -16.22 -5.48
C ARG A 32 5.36 -15.55 -6.41
N ALA A 33 4.09 -15.54 -6.04
CA ALA A 33 3.04 -14.87 -6.82
C ALA A 33 3.34 -13.37 -7.02
N ALA A 34 3.73 -12.65 -5.96
CA ALA A 34 4.07 -11.23 -6.06
C ALA A 34 5.29 -10.97 -6.98
N LEU A 35 6.33 -11.80 -6.87
CA LEU A 35 7.52 -11.70 -7.73
C LEU A 35 7.17 -11.98 -9.20
N ASP A 36 6.36 -13.01 -9.47
CA ASP A 36 5.91 -13.37 -10.81
C ASP A 36 5.03 -12.26 -11.42
N GLU A 37 4.15 -11.67 -10.61
CA GLU A 37 3.28 -10.55 -11.03
C GLU A 37 4.09 -9.31 -11.39
N GLY A 38 5.08 -8.93 -10.56
CA GLY A 38 5.97 -7.81 -10.86
C GLY A 38 6.81 -8.03 -12.12
N LYS A 39 7.31 -9.26 -12.33
CA LYS A 39 8.01 -9.63 -13.57
C LYS A 39 7.10 -9.51 -14.80
N ALA A 40 5.85 -9.97 -14.68
CA ALA A 40 4.87 -9.84 -15.76
C ALA A 40 4.54 -8.36 -16.05
N ALA A 41 4.40 -7.52 -15.01
CA ALA A 41 4.18 -6.09 -15.16
C ALA A 41 5.33 -5.40 -15.92
N ALA A 42 6.58 -5.75 -15.63
CA ALA A 42 7.73 -5.25 -16.38
C ALA A 42 7.67 -5.64 -17.87
N GLY A 43 7.31 -6.89 -18.18
CA GLY A 43 7.12 -7.36 -19.56
C GLY A 43 6.00 -6.61 -20.30
N LEU A 44 5.02 -6.07 -19.57
CA LEU A 44 3.91 -5.27 -20.10
C LEU A 44 4.17 -3.76 -20.07
N GLY A 45 5.35 -3.29 -19.61
CA GLY A 45 5.64 -1.86 -19.50
C GLY A 45 4.86 -1.12 -18.42
N ARG A 46 4.28 -1.82 -17.44
CA ARG A 46 3.47 -1.21 -16.37
C ARG A 46 4.35 -0.60 -15.28
N ALA A 47 4.02 0.61 -14.87
CA ALA A 47 4.78 1.32 -13.84
C ALA A 47 4.75 0.56 -12.49
N PRO A 48 5.82 0.57 -11.68
CA PRO A 48 5.86 -0.18 -10.43
C PRO A 48 4.84 0.30 -9.39
N ASP A 49 4.45 1.57 -9.45
CA ASP A 49 3.47 2.17 -8.54
C ASP A 49 2.02 1.71 -8.80
N THR A 50 1.80 0.81 -9.77
CA THR A 50 0.53 0.08 -9.92
C THR A 50 0.28 -0.92 -8.79
N PHE A 51 1.32 -1.31 -8.04
CA PHE A 51 1.22 -2.23 -6.91
C PHE A 51 0.99 -1.53 -5.56
N TYR A 52 0.80 -0.21 -5.57
CA TYR A 52 0.41 0.51 -4.37
C TYR A 52 -1.10 0.41 -4.17
N ALA A 53 -1.52 0.12 -2.94
CA ALA A 53 -2.93 0.19 -2.57
C ALA A 53 -3.32 1.66 -2.37
N ARG A 54 -4.08 2.21 -3.30
CA ARG A 54 -4.47 3.63 -3.34
C ARG A 54 -5.80 3.87 -2.63
N PHE A 55 -5.93 5.05 -2.04
CA PHE A 55 -7.15 5.47 -1.35
C PHE A 55 -7.37 6.98 -1.48
N GLY A 56 -8.57 7.43 -1.13
CA GLY A 56 -9.00 8.81 -1.31
C GLY A 56 -9.30 9.13 -2.77
N ALA A 57 -9.15 10.39 -3.14
CA ALA A 57 -9.49 10.84 -4.49
C ALA A 57 -8.51 10.34 -5.56
N SER A 58 -9.00 10.18 -6.79
CA SER A 58 -8.20 9.84 -7.96
C SER A 58 -7.72 11.07 -8.74
N ASP A 59 -8.16 12.26 -8.36
CA ASP A 59 -7.79 13.53 -9.01
C ASP A 59 -6.65 14.26 -8.28
N GLU A 60 -6.21 15.38 -8.85
CA GLU A 60 -5.07 16.16 -8.35
C GLU A 60 -5.44 17.29 -7.37
N LEU A 61 -6.72 17.45 -7.02
CA LEU A 61 -7.24 18.58 -6.23
C LEU A 61 -7.86 18.16 -4.90
N HIS A 62 -7.99 16.86 -4.65
CA HIS A 62 -8.54 16.35 -3.41
C HIS A 62 -7.55 15.42 -2.69
N PRO A 63 -7.64 15.34 -1.35
CA PRO A 63 -6.77 14.47 -0.55
C PRO A 63 -6.82 13.02 -1.02
N SER A 64 -5.65 12.39 -1.03
CA SER A 64 -5.47 11.02 -1.49
C SER A 64 -4.28 10.39 -0.81
N GLY A 65 -4.06 9.10 -1.04
CA GLY A 65 -2.87 8.45 -0.56
C GLY A 65 -2.70 7.05 -1.10
N PHE A 66 -1.66 6.41 -0.62
CA PHE A 66 -1.41 5.01 -0.86
C PHE A 66 -0.65 4.37 0.30
N LEU A 67 -0.73 3.06 0.37
CA LEU A 67 0.12 2.24 1.23
C LEU A 67 0.88 1.21 0.42
N ILE A 68 1.99 0.72 0.97
CA ILE A 68 2.82 -0.31 0.36
C ILE A 68 2.90 -1.51 1.32
N THR A 69 2.23 -2.60 0.96
CA THR A 69 2.31 -3.89 1.67
C THR A 69 3.61 -4.62 1.35
N LYS A 70 3.95 -5.68 2.10
CA LYS A 70 5.11 -6.52 1.81
C LYS A 70 5.02 -7.14 0.41
N LEU A 71 3.86 -7.64 0.04
CA LEU A 71 3.62 -8.22 -1.28
C LEU A 71 3.73 -7.15 -2.38
N GLY A 72 3.10 -5.99 -2.18
CA GLY A 72 3.25 -4.86 -3.11
C GLY A 72 4.71 -4.42 -3.30
N ALA A 73 5.50 -4.38 -2.22
CA ALA A 73 6.92 -4.06 -2.28
C ALA A 73 7.74 -5.10 -3.08
N LEU A 74 7.42 -6.39 -2.93
CA LEU A 74 8.05 -7.45 -3.73
C LEU A 74 7.70 -7.32 -5.22
N SER A 75 6.44 -7.04 -5.55
CA SER A 75 6.03 -6.79 -6.95
C SER A 75 6.72 -5.57 -7.54
N VAL A 76 6.86 -4.49 -6.77
CA VAL A 76 7.63 -3.28 -7.15
C VAL A 76 9.09 -3.62 -7.42
N LEU A 77 9.75 -4.33 -6.50
CA LEU A 77 11.13 -4.79 -6.64
C LEU A 77 11.32 -5.62 -7.90
N ALA A 78 10.47 -6.63 -8.11
CA ALA A 78 10.49 -7.49 -9.29
C ALA A 78 10.26 -6.71 -10.58
N THR A 79 9.37 -5.71 -10.57
CA THR A 79 9.12 -4.85 -11.74
C THR A 79 10.34 -4.01 -12.09
N HIS A 80 10.95 -3.35 -11.09
CA HIS A 80 12.17 -2.56 -11.28
C HIS A 80 13.33 -3.39 -11.82
N MET A 81 13.51 -4.61 -11.31
CA MET A 81 14.55 -5.52 -11.79
C MET A 81 14.22 -6.05 -13.20
N GLY A 82 12.95 -6.36 -13.46
CA GLY A 82 12.46 -6.80 -14.76
C GLY A 82 12.72 -5.77 -15.87
N PHE A 83 12.53 -4.47 -15.59
CA PHE A 83 12.88 -3.40 -16.55
C PHE A 83 14.37 -3.34 -16.91
N ARG A 84 15.23 -3.91 -16.06
CA ARG A 84 16.68 -3.99 -16.28
C ARG A 84 17.09 -5.35 -16.87
N GLY A 85 16.13 -6.24 -17.15
CA GLY A 85 16.41 -7.62 -17.58
C GLY A 85 17.01 -8.49 -16.47
N LEU A 86 16.82 -8.11 -15.20
CA LEU A 86 17.38 -8.80 -14.03
C LEU A 86 16.27 -9.51 -13.24
N GLN A 87 16.68 -10.39 -12.31
CA GLN A 87 15.80 -10.93 -11.27
C GLN A 87 16.20 -10.32 -9.92
N PRO A 88 15.27 -10.14 -8.97
CA PRO A 88 15.61 -9.76 -7.60
C PRO A 88 16.60 -10.74 -6.96
N ALA A 89 17.59 -10.22 -6.24
CA ALA A 89 18.48 -11.08 -5.46
C ALA A 89 17.73 -11.62 -4.23
N GLU A 90 18.09 -12.82 -3.78
CA GLU A 90 17.48 -13.43 -2.59
C GLU A 90 17.58 -12.54 -1.36
N ALA A 91 18.73 -11.87 -1.17
CA ALA A 91 18.94 -10.92 -0.07
C ALA A 91 17.95 -9.73 -0.11
N ASP A 92 17.61 -9.21 -1.29
CA ASP A 92 16.66 -8.10 -1.45
C ASP A 92 15.22 -8.54 -1.10
N VAL A 93 14.87 -9.79 -1.46
CA VAL A 93 13.59 -10.41 -1.13
C VAL A 93 13.48 -10.61 0.39
N VAL A 94 14.51 -11.19 1.01
CA VAL A 94 14.57 -11.39 2.47
C VAL A 94 14.47 -10.04 3.19
N GLN A 95 15.23 -9.03 2.76
CA GLN A 95 15.18 -7.69 3.35
C GLN A 95 13.77 -7.07 3.27
N SER A 96 13.08 -7.23 2.14
CA SER A 96 11.70 -6.76 1.97
C SER A 96 10.74 -7.49 2.94
N LEU A 97 10.91 -8.80 3.11
CA LEU A 97 10.13 -9.63 4.03
C LEU A 97 10.43 -9.36 5.50
N GLU A 98 11.63 -8.89 5.85
CA GLU A 98 12.02 -8.55 7.23
C GLU A 98 11.62 -7.13 7.64
N THR A 99 11.15 -6.31 6.70
CA THR A 99 10.74 -4.93 6.98
C THR A 99 9.62 -4.89 8.02
N LYS A 100 9.85 -4.26 9.18
CA LYS A 100 8.90 -4.29 10.31
C LYS A 100 7.73 -3.33 10.17
N THR A 101 7.78 -2.41 9.21
CA THR A 101 6.80 -1.33 9.07
C THR A 101 6.13 -1.31 7.70
N MET A 102 4.84 -1.01 7.68
CA MET A 102 4.11 -0.62 6.48
C MET A 102 4.24 0.89 6.24
N LEU A 103 4.53 1.30 5.00
CA LEU A 103 4.55 2.70 4.61
C LEU A 103 3.13 3.14 4.22
N VAL A 104 2.73 4.32 4.70
CA VAL A 104 1.55 5.06 4.23
C VAL A 104 1.98 6.45 3.80
N SER A 105 1.59 6.86 2.60
CA SER A 105 1.81 8.21 2.07
C SER A 105 0.48 8.86 1.78
N THR A 106 0.28 10.08 2.23
CA THR A 106 -0.90 10.90 1.95
C THR A 106 -0.50 12.18 1.26
N VAL A 107 -1.34 12.66 0.35
CA VAL A 107 -1.33 14.00 -0.20
C VAL A 107 -2.46 14.77 0.45
N ILE A 108 -2.12 15.89 1.09
CA ILE A 108 -3.06 16.82 1.71
C ILE A 108 -2.90 18.20 1.10
N PHE A 109 -3.87 19.08 1.36
CA PHE A 109 -3.96 20.40 0.75
C PHE A 109 -4.04 21.51 1.79
N GLY A 110 -3.51 22.68 1.44
CA GLY A 110 -3.46 23.82 2.33
C GLY A 110 -3.30 25.14 1.60
N ASP A 111 -3.39 26.23 2.37
CA ASP A 111 -3.38 27.60 1.84
C ASP A 111 -2.01 28.29 1.93
N THR A 112 -1.05 27.74 2.66
CA THR A 112 0.30 28.30 2.83
C THR A 112 1.37 27.28 2.44
N PRO A 113 2.58 27.69 2.00
CA PRO A 113 3.65 26.75 1.66
C PRO A 113 4.11 25.86 2.83
N ALA A 114 4.00 26.34 4.07
CA ALA A 114 4.51 25.64 5.25
C ALA A 114 3.46 24.78 5.97
N PHE A 115 2.22 24.68 5.46
CA PHE A 115 1.08 24.11 6.19
C PHE A 115 1.28 22.67 6.68
N ALA A 116 2.07 21.87 5.95
CA ALA A 116 2.28 20.46 6.26
C ALA A 116 3.45 20.23 7.23
N GLN A 117 4.19 21.26 7.64
CA GLN A 117 5.23 21.10 8.63
C GLN A 117 4.66 20.51 9.93
N GLU A 118 5.40 19.57 10.51
CA GLU A 118 5.02 18.91 11.77
C GLU A 118 3.69 18.14 11.69
N SER A 119 3.25 17.78 10.48
CA SER A 119 2.07 16.93 10.31
C SER A 119 2.28 15.56 10.95
N TYR A 120 1.19 14.99 11.45
CA TYR A 120 1.16 13.64 12.02
C TYR A 120 0.11 12.78 11.31
N ILE A 121 0.29 11.45 11.33
CA ILE A 121 -0.68 10.48 10.79
C ILE A 121 -0.95 9.45 11.88
N VAL A 122 -2.20 9.03 12.03
CA VAL A 122 -2.57 7.88 12.90
C VAL A 122 -3.54 6.95 12.17
N PHE A 123 -3.63 5.72 12.67
CA PHE A 123 -4.79 4.88 12.39
C PHE A 123 -5.72 4.87 13.59
N ASP A 124 -7.03 4.84 13.33
CA ASP A 124 -8.02 4.38 14.30
C ASP A 124 -8.61 3.05 13.84
N GLN A 125 -8.57 2.05 14.72
CA GLN A 125 -9.15 0.72 14.51
C GLN A 125 -9.98 0.34 15.73
N ALA A 126 -11.30 0.29 15.56
CA ALA A 126 -12.24 -0.03 16.64
C ALA A 126 -12.04 0.83 17.90
N GLY A 127 -11.74 2.13 17.74
CA GLY A 127 -11.50 3.06 18.85
C GLY A 127 -10.10 2.97 19.49
N LYS A 128 -9.22 2.14 18.93
CA LYS A 128 -7.79 2.12 19.30
C LYS A 128 -7.02 2.97 18.29
N THR A 129 -6.34 4.00 18.81
CA THR A 129 -5.36 4.77 18.02
C THR A 129 -4.05 3.99 17.91
N VAL A 130 -3.60 3.73 16.68
CA VAL A 130 -2.27 3.20 16.37
C VAL A 130 -1.39 4.35 15.90
N LYS A 131 -0.20 4.46 16.50
CA LYS A 131 0.77 5.52 16.19
C LYS A 131 1.84 5.01 15.23
N PRO A 132 2.36 5.86 14.34
CA PRO A 132 3.48 5.51 13.49
C PRO A 132 4.79 5.52 14.28
N VAL A 133 5.75 4.71 13.82
CA VAL A 133 7.14 4.69 14.29
C VAL A 133 7.85 6.00 13.94
N THR A 134 7.60 6.53 12.75
CA THR A 134 8.14 7.81 12.30
C THR A 134 7.21 8.45 11.27
N VAL A 135 7.31 9.78 11.14
CA VAL A 135 6.57 10.59 10.17
C VAL A 135 7.55 11.51 9.48
N ARG A 136 7.41 11.64 8.16
CA ARG A 136 8.06 12.65 7.33
C ARG A 136 6.99 13.48 6.66
N PHE A 137 7.28 14.74 6.45
CA PHE A 137 6.40 15.69 5.77
C PHE A 137 7.24 16.57 4.85
N ASP A 138 6.60 17.10 3.82
CA ASP A 138 7.24 18.13 3.00
C ASP A 138 7.46 19.40 3.84
N GLY A 139 8.72 19.85 3.94
CA GLY A 139 9.05 21.10 4.63
C GLY A 139 8.53 22.35 3.89
N GLN A 140 8.31 22.24 2.58
CA GLN A 140 7.64 23.24 1.74
C GLN A 140 6.72 22.52 0.76
N ALA A 141 5.45 22.89 0.77
CA ALA A 141 4.43 22.36 -0.10
C ALA A 141 4.59 22.86 -1.54
N ASN A 142 4.21 22.00 -2.49
CA ASN A 142 4.16 22.36 -3.90
C ASN A 142 2.88 23.14 -4.21
N ARG A 143 2.89 23.95 -5.26
CA ARG A 143 1.65 24.52 -5.81
C ARG A 143 0.72 23.38 -6.24
N SER A 144 -0.57 23.51 -5.95
CA SER A 144 -1.59 22.61 -6.48
C SER A 144 -1.83 22.88 -7.97
N ALA A 145 -2.63 22.03 -8.61
CA ALA A 145 -3.10 22.26 -9.97
C ALA A 145 -4.07 23.46 -10.09
N ALA A 146 -4.65 23.93 -8.97
CA ALA A 146 -5.57 25.07 -8.94
C ALA A 146 -4.87 26.41 -8.69
N TRP A 147 -3.56 26.45 -8.43
CA TRP A 147 -2.85 27.69 -8.12
C TRP A 147 -3.06 28.77 -9.21
N PRO A 148 -3.39 30.03 -8.85
CA PRO A 148 -3.36 30.61 -7.50
C PRO A 148 -4.65 30.45 -6.68
N ASP A 149 -5.67 29.78 -7.22
CA ASP A 149 -6.94 29.52 -6.54
C ASP A 149 -6.83 28.37 -5.52
N ARG A 150 -7.90 28.18 -4.74
CA ARG A 150 -7.96 27.14 -3.70
C ARG A 150 -8.31 25.76 -4.27
N PRO A 151 -7.79 24.67 -3.67
CA PRO A 151 -6.73 24.66 -2.66
C PRO A 151 -5.39 25.07 -3.27
N ARG A 152 -4.59 25.91 -2.60
CA ARG A 152 -3.42 26.55 -3.23
C ARG A 152 -2.17 25.67 -3.28
N PHE A 153 -1.94 24.88 -2.24
CA PHE A 153 -0.77 24.05 -2.10
C PHE A 153 -1.15 22.60 -1.83
N LYS A 154 -0.27 21.68 -2.25
CA LYS A 154 -0.34 20.25 -1.95
C LYS A 154 0.99 19.78 -1.34
N ALA A 155 0.91 18.92 -0.35
CA ALA A 155 2.07 18.39 0.36
C ALA A 155 1.92 16.90 0.63
N LYS A 156 3.05 16.19 0.69
CA LYS A 156 3.10 14.79 1.11
C LYS A 156 3.39 14.70 2.61
N VAL A 157 2.68 13.77 3.26
CA VAL A 157 2.98 13.30 4.61
C VAL A 157 3.09 11.78 4.54
N VAL A 158 4.20 11.24 5.02
CA VAL A 158 4.55 9.82 4.94
C VAL A 158 4.79 9.30 6.33
N ALA A 159 4.18 8.19 6.68
CA ALA A 159 4.30 7.56 7.98
C ALA A 159 4.59 6.06 7.84
N TRP A 160 5.25 5.51 8.84
CA TRP A 160 5.60 4.09 8.91
C TRP A 160 4.93 3.47 10.14
N PHE A 161 4.09 2.46 9.95
CA PHE A 161 3.35 1.79 11.00
C PHE A 161 3.89 0.39 11.22
N ASN A 162 4.13 0.01 12.48
CA ASN A 162 4.63 -1.32 12.79
C ASN A 162 3.56 -2.38 12.50
N TYR A 163 3.91 -3.43 11.76
CA TYR A 163 2.94 -4.49 11.37
C TYR A 163 2.31 -5.21 12.57
N ASN A 164 2.96 -5.19 13.74
CA ASN A 164 2.45 -5.82 14.96
C ASN A 164 1.55 -4.90 15.82
N GLU A 165 1.35 -3.64 15.43
CA GLU A 165 0.60 -2.65 16.23
C GLU A 165 -0.82 -2.37 15.70
N PHE A 166 -1.08 -2.70 14.43
CA PHE A 166 -2.39 -2.62 13.78
C PHE A 166 -2.93 -3.99 13.38
N ASP A 167 -4.25 -4.11 13.29
CA ASP A 167 -4.93 -5.31 12.78
C ASP A 167 -5.04 -5.24 11.24
N PRO A 168 -4.44 -6.18 10.49
CA PRO A 168 -4.48 -6.19 9.03
C PRO A 168 -5.87 -6.53 8.45
N ARG A 169 -6.85 -6.89 9.28
CA ARG A 169 -8.23 -7.22 8.87
C ARG A 169 -9.26 -6.21 9.36
N ALA A 170 -8.83 -5.18 10.08
CA ALA A 170 -9.75 -4.20 10.62
C ALA A 170 -10.09 -3.10 9.61
N LYS A 171 -11.34 -2.65 9.67
CA LYS A 171 -11.71 -1.33 9.16
C LYS A 171 -10.88 -0.27 9.88
N THR A 172 -10.28 0.59 9.10
CA THR A 172 -9.25 1.52 9.56
C THR A 172 -9.58 2.92 9.07
N THR A 173 -9.59 3.88 9.99
CA THR A 173 -9.59 5.29 9.63
C THR A 173 -8.17 5.83 9.70
N ILE A 174 -7.60 6.20 8.57
CA ILE A 174 -6.32 6.90 8.49
C ILE A 174 -6.62 8.38 8.63
N THR A 175 -6.06 9.04 9.66
CA THR A 175 -6.24 10.48 9.86
C THR A 175 -4.90 11.20 9.81
N VAL A 176 -4.82 12.26 9.00
CA VAL A 176 -3.68 13.15 8.89
C VAL A 176 -4.02 14.46 9.60
N PHE A 177 -3.13 14.91 10.48
CA PHE A 177 -3.27 16.15 11.24
C PHE A 177 -2.15 17.10 10.86
N PRO A 178 -2.40 18.11 10.02
CA PRO A 178 -1.47 19.22 9.82
C PRO A 178 -1.32 20.02 11.12
N ALA A 179 -0.10 20.40 11.50
CA ALA A 179 0.10 21.22 12.70
C ALA A 179 -0.55 22.61 12.58
N SER A 180 -0.77 23.09 11.35
CA SER A 180 -1.54 24.31 11.08
C SER A 180 -3.03 24.20 11.41
N GLY A 181 -3.53 23.01 11.76
CA GLY A 181 -4.91 22.73 12.09
C GLY A 181 -5.67 22.00 10.98
N GLY A 182 -6.87 21.53 11.33
CA GLY A 182 -7.69 20.65 10.49
C GLY A 182 -7.31 19.17 10.63
N ALA A 183 -8.05 18.32 9.93
CA ALA A 183 -7.75 16.90 9.80
C ALA A 183 -8.32 16.37 8.49
N GLU A 184 -7.57 15.50 7.83
CA GLU A 184 -8.05 14.75 6.66
C GLU A 184 -8.16 13.28 7.02
N SER A 185 -9.30 12.66 6.72
CA SER A 185 -9.59 11.28 7.13
C SER A 185 -9.95 10.41 5.93
N PHE A 186 -9.43 9.18 5.93
CA PHE A 186 -9.70 8.17 4.91
C PHE A 186 -10.17 6.88 5.61
N VAL A 187 -11.34 6.37 5.23
CA VAL A 187 -11.85 5.10 5.74
C VAL A 187 -11.50 4.00 4.75
N LEU A 188 -10.77 3.00 5.21
CA LEU A 188 -10.32 1.85 4.44
C LEU A 188 -10.76 0.56 5.14
N ASP A 189 -10.93 -0.51 4.38
CA ASP A 189 -10.99 -1.86 4.93
C ASP A 189 -9.68 -2.59 4.60
N PHE A 190 -8.83 -2.80 5.60
CA PHE A 190 -7.54 -3.47 5.37
C PHE A 190 -7.70 -4.93 4.93
N ALA A 191 -8.86 -5.54 5.19
CA ALA A 191 -9.16 -6.87 4.68
C ALA A 191 -9.29 -6.92 3.15
N GLU A 192 -9.54 -5.79 2.49
CA GLU A 192 -9.71 -5.70 1.03
C GLU A 192 -8.38 -5.40 0.30
N ILE A 193 -7.27 -5.31 1.04
CA ILE A 193 -5.97 -4.89 0.51
C ILE A 193 -5.00 -6.09 0.49
N PRO A 194 -4.41 -6.43 -0.66
CA PRO A 194 -3.42 -7.52 -0.77
C PRO A 194 -2.00 -7.14 -0.30
#